data_AF-A0AA42L147-F1
#
_entry.id   AF-A0AA42L147-F1
#
_cell.length_a   1.000
_cell.length_b   1.000
_cell.length_c   1.000
_cell.angle_alpha   90.00
_cell.angle_beta   90.00
_cell.angle_gamma   90.00
#
_symmetry.space_group_name_H-M   'P 1'
#
loop_
_entity.id
_entity.type
_entity.pdbx_description
1 polymer ?
#
loop_
_entity_poly.entity_id
_entity_poly.type
_entity_poly.pdbx_seq_one_letter_code
_entity_poly.pdbx_strand_id
1 'polypeptide(L)'
;MISERATESLLEQWGIWVRQGTGNLSCAAPSWSLPTARLTDDEGLEIDRLVAMLGKRHPERGEALMRYYTTGKTYKQVGVSLGMGEERARQTVMAGVAWVDGALEAKRMKLAA
;
A
#
# COMPACT_ATOMS: atom_id res chain seq x y z
N MET A 1 -14.70 4.39 8.58
CA MET A 1 -14.07 5.18 9.68
C MET A 1 -12.67 4.63 9.88
N ILE A 2 -11.66 5.30 9.32
CA ILE A 2 -10.24 4.90 9.34
C ILE A 2 -9.59 5.16 10.72
N SER A 3 -10.36 5.21 11.81
CA SER A 3 -9.93 5.94 13.03
C SER A 3 -9.08 5.15 14.04
N GLU A 4 -8.80 3.86 13.85
CA GLU A 4 -8.07 3.06 14.87
C GLU A 4 -7.15 1.96 14.31
N ARG A 5 -6.91 1.91 13.00
CA ARG A 5 -6.04 0.90 12.39
C ARG A 5 -4.64 1.45 12.17
N ALA A 6 -3.62 0.64 12.48
CA ALA A 6 -2.25 0.93 12.06
C ALA A 6 -2.18 1.10 10.53
N THR A 7 -1.33 2.01 10.06
CA THR A 7 -1.20 2.31 8.63
C THR A 7 -0.82 1.08 7.81
N GLU A 8 -0.04 0.16 8.37
CA GLU A 8 0.27 -1.14 7.78
C GLU A 8 -1.00 -1.96 7.50
N SER A 9 -1.91 -2.06 8.47
CA SER A 9 -3.17 -2.79 8.30
C SER A 9 -4.07 -2.15 7.24
N LEU A 10 -4.04 -0.82 7.12
CA LEU A 10 -4.76 -0.11 6.04
C LEU A 10 -4.14 -0.42 4.68
N LEU A 11 -2.82 -0.42 4.58
CA LEU A 11 -2.09 -0.74 3.35
C LEU A 11 -2.26 -2.21 2.94
N GLU A 12 -2.36 -3.14 3.90
CA GLU A 12 -2.73 -4.54 3.64
C GLU A 12 -4.12 -4.64 3.00
N GLN A 13 -5.12 -3.96 3.58
CA GLN A 13 -6.47 -3.95 3.02
C GLN A 13 -6.54 -3.24 1.67
N TRP A 14 -5.77 -2.16 1.49
CA TRP A 14 -5.64 -1.47 0.21
C TRP A 14 -5.02 -2.38 -0.85
N GLY A 15 -3.98 -3.15 -0.52
CA GLY A 15 -3.38 -4.10 -1.45
C GLY A 15 -4.33 -5.22 -1.88
N ILE A 16 -5.26 -5.62 -1.00
CA ILE A 16 -6.36 -6.52 -1.33
C ILE A 16 -7.38 -5.82 -2.26
N TRP A 17 -7.79 -4.60 -1.93
CA TRP A 17 -8.74 -3.80 -2.71
C TRP A 17 -8.24 -3.54 -4.14
N VAL A 18 -6.97 -3.15 -4.30
CA VAL A 18 -6.34 -2.93 -5.62
C VAL A 18 -6.42 -4.18 -6.48
N ARG A 19 -6.10 -5.35 -5.92
CA ARG A 19 -6.17 -6.64 -6.64
C ARG A 19 -7.59 -7.04 -7.03
N GLN A 20 -8.59 -6.63 -6.24
CA GLN A 20 -10.00 -6.85 -6.58
C GLN A 20 -10.45 -5.93 -7.72
N GLY A 21 -10.09 -4.64 -7.67
CA GLY A 21 -10.49 -3.64 -8.66
C GLY A 21 -9.79 -3.74 -10.01
N THR A 22 -8.59 -4.34 -10.09
CA THR A 22 -7.83 -4.43 -11.35
C THR A 22 -8.40 -5.42 -12.37
N GLY A 23 -9.43 -6.22 -12.02
CA GLY A 23 -10.09 -7.18 -12.92
C GLY A 23 -9.19 -8.33 -13.41
N ASN A 24 -7.88 -8.22 -13.21
CA ASN A 24 -6.87 -9.18 -13.61
C ASN A 24 -6.53 -10.07 -12.41
N LEU A 25 -7.49 -10.93 -12.04
CA LEU A 25 -7.23 -12.13 -11.24
C LEU A 25 -6.42 -13.11 -12.12
N SER A 26 -5.19 -12.74 -12.48
CA SER A 26 -4.37 -13.53 -13.39
C SER A 26 -3.98 -14.84 -12.72
N CYS A 27 -4.68 -15.92 -13.09
CA CYS A 27 -4.38 -17.36 -13.09
C CYS A 27 -3.56 -18.05 -11.97
N ALA A 28 -3.04 -17.36 -10.95
CA ALA A 28 -2.17 -17.95 -9.93
C ALA A 28 -2.90 -18.21 -8.60
N ALA A 29 -4.06 -17.58 -8.38
CA ALA A 29 -4.92 -17.87 -7.24
C ALA A 29 -6.38 -17.86 -7.71
N PRO A 30 -7.18 -18.88 -7.37
CA PRO A 30 -8.60 -18.85 -7.66
C PRO A 30 -9.25 -17.60 -7.09
N SER A 31 -10.18 -16.99 -7.83
CA SER A 31 -10.92 -15.79 -7.43
C SER A 31 -11.61 -15.88 -6.06
N TRP A 32 -11.83 -17.10 -5.54
CA TRP A 32 -12.45 -17.38 -4.25
C TRP A 32 -11.48 -17.37 -3.05
N SER A 33 -10.16 -17.30 -3.25
CA SER A 33 -9.18 -17.38 -2.15
C SER A 33 -8.61 -16.04 -1.69
N LEU A 34 -8.92 -14.93 -2.37
CA LEU A 34 -8.47 -13.62 -1.91
C LEU A 34 -9.45 -13.08 -0.87
N PRO A 35 -8.98 -12.71 0.34
CA PRO A 35 -9.85 -12.12 1.34
C PRO A 35 -10.56 -10.89 0.80
N THR A 36 -11.81 -10.63 1.21
CA THR A 36 -12.53 -9.41 0.84
C THR A 36 -11.89 -8.21 1.52
N ALA A 37 -11.65 -7.12 0.78
CA ALA A 37 -11.08 -5.91 1.37
C ALA A 37 -12.07 -5.34 2.39
N ARG A 38 -11.56 -4.95 3.57
CA ARG A 38 -12.36 -4.30 4.63
C ARG A 38 -12.31 -2.76 4.51
N LEU A 39 -12.16 -2.26 3.29
CA LEU A 39 -12.20 -0.83 2.95
C LEU A 39 -13.39 -0.59 2.04
N THR A 40 -14.05 0.56 2.20
CA THR A 40 -14.97 1.04 1.16
C THR A 40 -14.19 1.55 -0.06
N ASP A 41 -14.85 1.71 -1.20
CA ASP A 41 -14.19 2.26 -2.40
C ASP A 41 -13.64 3.67 -2.17
N ASP A 42 -14.33 4.51 -1.41
CA ASP A 42 -13.84 5.84 -1.03
C ASP A 42 -12.56 5.77 -0.17
N GLU A 43 -12.53 4.85 0.80
CA GLU A 43 -11.34 4.62 1.64
C GLU A 43 -10.18 4.04 0.80
N GLY A 44 -10.49 3.13 -0.14
CA GLY A 44 -9.53 2.55 -1.08
C GLY A 44 -8.92 3.59 -2.01
N LEU A 45 -9.76 4.43 -2.64
CA LEU A 45 -9.34 5.53 -3.51
C LEU A 45 -8.54 6.60 -2.75
N GLU A 46 -8.86 6.84 -1.48
CA GLU A 46 -8.10 7.75 -0.64
C GLU A 46 -6.66 7.26 -0.47
N ILE A 47 -6.48 6.00 -0.05
CA ILE A 47 -5.14 5.41 0.13
C ILE A 47 -4.41 5.34 -1.22
N ASP A 48 -5.09 4.96 -2.30
CA ASP A 48 -4.52 4.90 -3.64
C ASP A 48 -3.95 6.26 -4.08
N ARG A 49 -4.68 7.36 -3.86
CA ARG A 49 -4.20 8.72 -4.11
C ARG A 49 -2.96 9.05 -3.29
N LEU A 50 -2.90 8.67 -2.01
CA LEU A 50 -1.72 8.89 -1.16
C LEU A 50 -0.50 8.13 -1.69
N VAL A 51 -0.67 6.86 -2.07
CA VAL A 51 0.41 6.04 -2.64
C VAL A 51 0.88 6.61 -3.99
N ALA A 52 -0.04 7.08 -4.83
CA ALA A 52 0.30 7.75 -6.08
C ALA A 52 1.09 9.06 -5.85
N MET A 53 0.73 9.85 -4.83
CA MET A 53 1.50 11.03 -4.44
C MET A 53 2.88 10.68 -3.91
N LEU A 54 2.98 9.60 -3.11
CA LEU A 54 4.27 9.07 -2.66
C LEU A 54 5.14 8.69 -3.86
N GLY A 55 4.61 7.98 -4.85
CA GLY A 55 5.34 7.59 -6.07
C GLY A 55 5.81 8.79 -6.89
N LYS A 56 5.02 9.87 -6.95
CA LYS A 56 5.45 11.12 -7.62
C LYS A 56 6.58 11.84 -6.86
N ARG A 57 6.52 11.86 -5.52
CA ARG A 57 7.48 12.61 -4.68
C ARG A 57 8.75 11.82 -4.37
N HIS A 58 8.61 10.52 -4.18
CA HIS A 58 9.64 9.56 -3.79
C HIS A 58 9.48 8.25 -4.58
N PRO A 59 9.89 8.22 -5.87
CA PRO A 59 9.61 7.10 -6.77
C PRO A 59 10.03 5.72 -6.22
N GLU A 60 11.25 5.61 -5.69
CA GLU A 60 11.77 4.36 -5.12
C GLU A 60 10.89 3.83 -3.96
N ARG A 61 10.41 4.72 -3.09
CA ARG A 61 9.56 4.36 -1.94
C ARG A 61 8.15 3.98 -2.39
N GLY A 62 7.57 4.73 -3.32
CA GLY A 62 6.25 4.43 -3.87
C GLY A 62 6.25 3.10 -4.60
N GLU A 63 7.26 2.84 -5.42
CA GLU A 63 7.43 1.59 -6.15
C GLU A 63 7.60 0.39 -5.20
N ALA A 64 8.46 0.52 -4.18
CA ALA A 64 8.68 -0.53 -3.18
C ALA A 64 7.41 -0.85 -2.38
N LEU A 65 6.71 0.19 -1.90
CA LEU A 65 5.49 0.07 -1.11
C LEU A 65 4.35 -0.55 -1.94
N MET A 66 4.14 -0.08 -3.18
CA MET A 66 3.14 -0.63 -4.08
C MET A 66 3.41 -2.11 -4.35
N ARG A 67 4.65 -2.49 -4.69
CA ARG A 67 5.02 -3.88 -4.93
C ARG A 67 4.79 -4.75 -3.69
N TYR A 68 5.20 -4.30 -2.52
CA TYR A 68 5.06 -5.06 -1.28
C TYR A 68 3.58 -5.38 -0.97
N TYR A 69 2.72 -4.36 -0.92
CA TYR A 69 1.34 -4.54 -0.49
C TYR A 69 0.40 -5.12 -1.55
N THR A 70 0.63 -4.85 -2.84
CA THR A 70 -0.29 -5.31 -3.92
C THR A 70 0.07 -6.67 -4.50
N THR A 71 1.31 -7.16 -4.36
CA THR A 71 1.74 -8.40 -5.02
C THR A 71 1.96 -9.59 -4.09
N GLY A 72 2.00 -9.36 -2.77
CA GLY A 72 2.33 -10.41 -1.79
C GLY A 72 3.81 -10.83 -1.81
N LYS A 73 4.68 -10.04 -2.44
CA LYS A 73 6.13 -10.27 -2.46
C LYS A 73 6.75 -10.03 -1.09
N THR A 74 7.76 -10.84 -0.74
CA THR A 74 8.61 -10.60 0.44
C THR A 74 9.55 -9.40 0.22
N TYR A 75 10.11 -8.82 1.29
CA TYR A 75 11.11 -7.74 1.18
C TYR A 75 12.30 -8.13 0.29
N LYS A 76 12.75 -9.38 0.37
CA LYS A 76 13.79 -9.92 -0.52
C LYS A 76 13.37 -9.86 -2.00
N GLN A 77 12.16 -10.30 -2.33
CA GLN A 77 11.65 -10.27 -3.71
C GLN A 77 11.43 -8.84 -4.23
N VAL A 78 11.00 -7.92 -3.37
CA VAL A 78 10.93 -6.48 -3.68
C VAL A 78 12.33 -5.94 -3.95
N GLY A 79 13.30 -6.24 -3.08
CA GLY A 79 14.69 -5.81 -3.24
C GLY A 79 15.30 -6.26 -4.57
N VAL A 80 15.15 -7.54 -4.91
CA VAL A 80 15.58 -8.08 -6.22
C VAL A 80 14.90 -7.35 -7.37
N SER A 81 13.60 -7.07 -7.28
CA SER A 81 12.86 -6.35 -8.31
C SER A 81 13.32 -4.90 -8.51
N LEU A 82 13.98 -4.31 -7.49
CA LEU A 82 14.43 -2.92 -7.50
C LEU A 82 15.97 -2.79 -7.49
N GLY A 83 16.71 -3.89 -7.66
CA GLY A 83 18.18 -3.87 -7.65
C GLY A 83 18.79 -3.48 -6.30
N MET A 84 18.15 -3.80 -5.18
CA MET A 84 18.62 -3.49 -3.83
C MET A 84 18.62 -4.70 -2.89
N GLY A 85 19.40 -4.64 -1.81
CA GLY A 85 19.40 -5.67 -0.76
C GLY A 85 18.10 -5.69 0.05
N GLU A 86 17.80 -6.84 0.68
CA GLU A 86 16.58 -7.07 1.46
C GLU A 86 16.37 -6.04 2.57
N GLU A 87 17.41 -5.73 3.35
CA GLU A 87 17.29 -4.74 4.43
C GLU A 87 16.99 -3.35 3.89
N ARG A 88 17.62 -2.96 2.77
CA ARG A 88 17.31 -1.68 2.10
C ARG A 88 15.87 -1.66 1.60
N ALA A 89 15.37 -2.76 1.05
CA ALA A 89 13.98 -2.86 0.63
C ALA A 89 13.02 -2.71 1.83
N ARG A 90 13.31 -3.37 2.95
CA ARG A 90 12.55 -3.24 4.20
C ARG A 90 12.49 -1.79 4.69
N GLN A 91 13.64 -1.13 4.79
CA GLN A 91 13.72 0.28 5.20
C GLN A 91 12.98 1.21 4.23
N THR A 92 13.05 0.92 2.93
CA THR A 92 12.38 1.71 1.88
C THR A 92 10.86 1.59 1.99
N VAL A 93 10.34 0.38 2.23
CA VAL A 93 8.91 0.16 2.48
C VAL A 93 8.47 0.84 3.76
N MET A 94 9.19 0.67 4.88
CA MET A 94 8.87 1.32 6.16
C MET A 94 8.86 2.85 6.04
N ALA A 95 9.82 3.43 5.30
CA ALA A 95 9.83 4.87 5.03
C ALA A 95 8.62 5.32 4.20
N GLY A 96 8.13 4.47 3.29
CA GLY A 96 6.87 4.69 2.58
C GLY A 96 5.66 4.65 3.50
N VAL A 97 5.58 3.66 4.40
CA VAL A 97 4.51 3.52 5.39
C VAL A 97 4.43 4.76 6.28
N ALA A 98 5.57 5.19 6.85
CA ALA A 98 5.64 6.37 7.70
C ALA A 98 5.22 7.66 6.97
N TRP A 99 5.51 7.76 5.67
CA TRP A 99 5.06 8.89 4.86
C TRP A 99 3.54 8.90 4.68
N VAL A 100 2.93 7.73 4.40
CA VAL A 100 1.48 7.60 4.26
C VAL A 100 0.77 7.90 5.58
N ASP A 101 1.32 7.40 6.69
CA ASP A 101 0.82 7.66 8.04
C ASP A 101 0.78 9.17 8.34
N GLY A 102 1.90 9.87 8.11
CA GLY A 102 1.97 11.32 8.27
C GLY A 102 1.02 12.08 7.33
N ALA A 103 0.79 11.60 6.10
CA ALA A 103 -0.14 12.21 5.17
C ALA A 103 -1.61 12.04 5.60
N LEU A 104 -1.97 10.87 6.13
CA LEU A 104 -3.29 10.61 6.72
C LEU A 104 -3.52 11.52 7.93
N GLU A 105 -2.53 11.64 8.81
CA GLU A 105 -2.63 12.48 10.00
C GLU A 105 -2.76 13.97 9.63
N ALA A 106 -1.96 14.46 8.69
CA ALA A 106 -2.07 15.82 8.20
C ALA A 106 -3.45 16.11 7.57
N LYS A 107 -4.10 15.12 6.95
CA LYS A 107 -5.45 15.26 6.43
C LYS A 107 -6.49 15.31 7.57
N ARG A 108 -6.36 14.46 8.59
CA ARG A 108 -7.24 14.47 9.77
C ARG A 108 -7.20 15.81 10.49
N MET A 109 -6.00 16.35 10.72
CA MET A 109 -5.81 17.65 11.35
C MET A 109 -6.50 18.79 10.59
N LYS A 110 -6.50 18.74 9.25
CA LYS A 110 -7.19 19.74 8.41
C LYS A 110 -8.71 19.65 8.47
N LEU A 111 -9.28 18.49 8.76
CA LEU A 111 -10.72 18.30 8.89
C LEU A 111 -11.24 18.68 10.28
N ALA A 112 -10.36 18.72 11.28
CA ALA A 112 -10.66 19.11 12.65
C ALA A 112 -10.50 20.62 12.92
N ALA A 113 -9.96 21.37 11.94
CA ALA A 113 -9.76 22.82 11.98
C ALA A 113 -10.86 23.55 11.21
#